data_AF-A0A822CV27-F1
#
_entry.id   AF-A0A822CV27-F1
#
_cell.length_a   1.000
_cell.length_b   1.000
_cell.length_c   1.000
_cell.angle_alpha   90.00
_cell.angle_beta   90.00
_cell.angle_gamma   90.00
#
_symmetry.space_group_name_H-M   'P 1'
#
loop_
_entity.id
_entity.type
_entity.pdbx_description
1 polymer ?
#
loop_
_entity_poly.entity_id
_entity_poly.type
_entity_poly.pdbx_seq_one_letter_code
_entity_poly.pdbx_strand_id
1 'polypeptide(L)'
;YAACVINEKKDVSYSGPTYITIRSGKHDSSTAETHHHDFSLLFDSKEFEPVMKINGQCKPIVIISVDGGPDENPRYAKTLASGVNLFKQYQLDCFFVVSNCPGRSAFNMVERRMAPLSNELAGLILPHDYFGTHLDDNGNTVDEQLEIRNFKRAGECLAEVWNELTIDSYPVACQYVEPVDKKDSSSSLNANTIDLHWLQIHVRQSQYLLQIIKCNNLKCCTQWQTSYSKVIPQRFLPSPFPFKVSSNGISIAELSDKDGRFVDLYQRLQLDNILPTVNVPYDYNCPSVQGELQKRTCPVCCLYHPSVAAMKRHKRLHSSKYLKEQKAVILKREKQVQVIDSNDSESGEENQDDIATQNQMNIINGAPLIENIFDFLA
;
A
#
# COMPACT_ATOMS: atom_id res chain seq x y z
N TYR A 1 -5.35 11.05 4.31
CA TYR A 1 -6.25 10.12 3.60
C TYR A 1 -7.45 10.87 3.05
N ALA A 2 -7.90 10.52 1.85
CA ALA A 2 -9.17 11.01 1.33
C ALA A 2 -9.95 9.86 0.71
N ALA A 3 -11.23 9.75 1.03
CA ALA A 3 -12.09 8.73 0.45
C ALA A 3 -12.55 9.16 -0.94
N CYS A 4 -12.72 8.17 -1.81
CA CYS A 4 -13.39 8.32 -3.09
C CYS A 4 -14.78 7.68 -2.95
N VAL A 5 -15.86 8.48 -3.00
CA VAL A 5 -17.22 7.93 -2.88
C VAL A 5 -17.71 7.42 -4.24
N ILE A 6 -18.53 6.38 -4.23
CA ILE A 6 -19.25 5.94 -5.42
C ILE A 6 -20.49 6.84 -5.56
N ASN A 7 -20.61 7.50 -6.70
CA ASN A 7 -21.72 8.42 -6.95
C ASN A 7 -23.02 7.67 -7.35
N GLU A 8 -24.13 8.38 -7.52
CA GLU A 8 -25.42 7.79 -7.91
C GLU A 8 -25.39 7.05 -9.26
N LYS A 9 -24.46 7.42 -10.14
CA LYS A 9 -24.23 6.77 -11.44
C LYS A 9 -23.37 5.51 -11.34
N LYS A 10 -22.93 5.14 -10.13
CA LYS A 10 -22.01 4.04 -9.83
C LYS A 10 -20.58 4.25 -10.31
N ASP A 11 -20.19 5.49 -10.61
CA ASP A 11 -18.80 5.81 -10.91
C ASP A 11 -18.05 6.13 -9.61
N VAL A 12 -16.77 5.73 -9.56
CA VAL A 12 -15.86 6.17 -8.50
C VAL A 12 -15.58 7.66 -8.68
N SER A 13 -16.04 8.49 -7.73
CA SER A 13 -15.76 9.92 -7.74
C SER A 13 -14.35 10.22 -7.20
N TYR A 14 -13.88 11.45 -7.45
CA TYR A 14 -12.65 11.97 -6.84
C TYR A 14 -12.91 12.71 -5.52
N SER A 15 -14.11 12.58 -4.96
CA SER A 15 -14.59 13.37 -3.83
C SER A 15 -15.00 12.47 -2.67
N GLY A 16 -14.89 12.99 -1.46
CA GLY A 16 -15.23 12.29 -0.23
C GLY A 16 -14.62 12.95 1.00
N PRO A 17 -14.91 12.44 2.20
CA PRO A 17 -14.31 12.94 3.44
C PRO A 17 -12.79 12.86 3.38
N THR A 18 -12.14 13.80 4.07
CA THR A 18 -10.68 13.85 4.18
C THR A 18 -10.26 13.81 5.62
N TYR A 19 -9.23 13.03 5.88
CA TYR A 19 -8.66 12.83 7.19
C TYR A 19 -7.17 13.13 7.16
N ILE A 20 -6.72 13.98 8.06
CA ILE A 20 -5.33 14.45 8.12
C ILE A 20 -4.80 14.26 9.53
N THR A 21 -3.67 13.57 9.64
CA THR A 21 -2.91 13.45 10.87
C THR A 21 -1.66 14.33 10.77
N ILE A 22 -1.47 15.20 11.75
CA ILE A 22 -0.30 16.06 11.86
C ILE A 22 0.64 15.46 12.90
N ARG A 23 1.91 15.31 12.53
CA ARG A 23 2.96 14.75 13.39
C ARG A 23 4.18 15.64 13.38
N SER A 24 4.96 15.61 14.45
CA SER A 24 6.28 16.26 14.45
C SER A 24 7.26 15.36 13.70
N GLY A 25 7.79 15.81 12.56
CA GLY A 25 8.78 15.04 11.82
C GLY A 25 10.05 14.69 12.61
N LYS A 26 10.36 15.44 13.68
CA LYS A 26 11.51 15.19 14.56
C LYS A 26 11.25 14.08 15.58
N HIS A 27 10.06 14.07 16.19
CA HIS A 27 9.74 13.14 17.28
C HIS A 27 8.95 11.92 16.82
N ASP A 28 8.26 12.03 15.68
CA ASP A 28 7.35 11.02 15.14
C ASP A 28 7.24 11.15 13.61
N SER A 29 8.24 10.57 12.93
CA SER A 29 8.37 10.68 11.47
C SER A 29 7.35 9.81 10.73
N SER A 30 7.01 10.22 9.51
CA SER A 30 6.15 9.42 8.63
C SER A 30 6.86 8.13 8.24
N THR A 31 6.24 6.99 8.53
CA THR A 31 6.72 5.64 8.20
C THR A 31 5.56 4.74 7.78
N ALA A 32 5.84 3.58 7.19
CA ALA A 32 4.80 2.60 6.88
C ALA A 32 3.98 2.14 8.11
N GLU A 33 4.58 2.24 9.31
CA GLU A 33 3.95 1.91 10.59
C GLU A 33 3.06 3.05 11.08
N THR A 34 3.47 4.31 10.96
CA THR A 34 2.57 5.43 11.26
C THR A 34 1.39 5.44 10.30
N HIS A 35 1.56 5.10 9.02
CA HIS A 35 0.45 4.92 8.07
C HIS A 35 -0.51 3.77 8.47
N HIS A 36 0.00 2.67 9.04
CA HIS A 36 -0.83 1.61 9.60
C HIS A 36 -1.70 2.13 10.76
N HIS A 37 -1.05 2.85 11.67
CA HIS A 37 -1.72 3.45 12.82
C HIS A 37 -2.76 4.50 12.38
N ASP A 38 -2.42 5.36 11.42
CA ASP A 38 -3.32 6.35 10.84
C ASP A 38 -4.55 5.71 10.20
N PHE A 39 -4.41 4.55 9.57
CA PHE A 39 -5.57 3.80 9.06
C PHE A 39 -6.51 3.35 10.19
N SER A 40 -5.97 3.01 11.36
CA SER A 40 -6.79 2.65 12.53
C SER A 40 -7.50 3.87 13.11
N LEU A 41 -6.82 5.01 13.18
CA LEU A 41 -7.46 6.28 13.54
C LEU A 41 -8.57 6.67 12.54
N LEU A 42 -8.31 6.47 11.25
CA LEU A 42 -9.29 6.67 10.18
C LEU A 42 -10.52 5.78 10.37
N PHE A 43 -10.31 4.51 10.74
CA PHE A 43 -11.39 3.59 11.03
C PHE A 43 -12.26 4.07 12.20
N ASP A 44 -11.69 4.73 13.21
CA ASP A 44 -12.44 5.24 14.36
C ASP A 44 -13.09 6.62 14.13
N SER A 45 -12.74 7.33 13.05
CA SER A 45 -13.35 8.60 12.67
C SER A 45 -14.82 8.44 12.26
N LYS A 46 -15.67 9.34 12.80
CA LYS A 46 -17.11 9.39 12.49
C LYS A 46 -17.36 9.82 11.05
N GLU A 47 -16.53 10.72 10.53
CA GLU A 47 -16.60 11.26 9.17
C GLU A 47 -16.34 10.16 8.12
N PHE A 48 -15.52 9.16 8.48
CA PHE A 48 -15.19 8.03 7.61
C PHE A 48 -16.07 6.80 7.80
N GLU A 49 -16.89 6.75 8.84
CA GLU A 49 -17.79 5.62 9.10
C GLU A 49 -18.64 5.21 7.88
N PRO A 50 -19.31 6.13 7.15
CA PRO A 50 -20.14 5.75 5.99
C PRO A 50 -19.33 5.15 4.82
N VAL A 51 -18.07 5.56 4.68
CA VAL A 51 -17.21 5.15 3.57
C VAL A 51 -16.36 3.93 3.91
N MET A 52 -16.03 3.71 5.18
CA MET A 52 -15.18 2.60 5.64
C MET A 52 -15.95 1.41 6.19
N LYS A 53 -17.16 1.60 6.73
CA LYS A 53 -17.86 0.56 7.49
C LYS A 53 -19.18 0.13 6.84
N ILE A 54 -19.54 -1.13 7.08
CA ILE A 54 -20.88 -1.68 6.86
C ILE A 54 -21.23 -2.44 8.14
N ASN A 55 -22.34 -2.08 8.80
CA ASN A 55 -22.75 -2.66 10.08
C ASN A 55 -21.65 -2.61 11.16
N GLY A 56 -20.89 -1.50 11.22
CA GLY A 56 -19.79 -1.31 12.16
C GLY A 56 -18.50 -2.11 11.85
N GLN A 57 -18.50 -2.95 10.81
CA GLN A 57 -17.32 -3.69 10.38
C GLN A 57 -16.65 -3.02 9.18
N CYS A 58 -15.33 -3.16 9.04
CA CYS A 58 -14.60 -2.64 7.90
C CYS A 58 -15.14 -3.25 6.59
N LYS A 59 -15.29 -2.44 5.55
CA LYS A 59 -15.63 -2.92 4.21
C LYS A 59 -14.61 -3.97 3.79
N PRO A 60 -15.02 -5.14 3.27
CA PRO A 60 -14.10 -6.25 3.09
C PRO A 60 -13.06 -6.05 1.97
N ILE A 61 -13.25 -5.05 1.10
CA ILE A 61 -12.31 -4.70 0.03
C ILE A 61 -11.81 -3.29 0.29
N VAL A 62 -10.50 -3.16 0.46
CA VAL A 62 -9.82 -1.88 0.69
C VAL A 62 -8.81 -1.64 -0.43
N ILE A 63 -8.87 -0.47 -1.04
CA ILE A 63 -7.92 -0.01 -2.06
C ILE A 63 -7.34 1.33 -1.59
N ILE A 64 -6.02 1.40 -1.48
CA ILE A 64 -5.30 2.62 -1.11
C ILE A 64 -4.45 3.04 -2.32
N SER A 65 -4.73 4.24 -2.84
CA SER A 65 -3.84 4.89 -3.81
C SER A 65 -2.86 5.79 -3.09
N VAL A 66 -1.59 5.68 -3.45
CA VAL A 66 -0.46 6.39 -2.83
C VAL A 66 0.34 7.16 -3.89
N ASP A 67 1.11 8.16 -3.46
CA ASP A 67 2.01 8.93 -4.33
C ASP A 67 3.14 8.03 -4.85
N GLY A 68 3.60 7.10 -4.00
CA GLY A 68 4.70 6.19 -4.31
C GLY A 68 6.00 6.51 -3.56
N GLY A 69 5.96 7.40 -2.57
CA GLY A 69 7.06 7.73 -1.68
C GLY A 69 7.61 6.53 -0.90
N PRO A 70 8.79 6.68 -0.25
CA PRO A 70 9.50 5.60 0.42
C PRO A 70 8.65 4.81 1.41
N ASP A 71 7.75 5.47 2.13
CA ASP A 71 6.99 4.91 3.25
C ASP A 71 5.69 4.19 2.86
N GLU A 72 5.27 4.35 1.61
CA GLU A 72 3.97 3.92 1.12
C GLU A 72 4.07 3.11 -0.18
N ASN A 73 5.23 3.12 -0.84
CA ASN A 73 5.40 2.47 -2.13
C ASN A 73 5.06 0.96 -2.04
N PRO A 74 4.21 0.45 -2.95
CA PRO A 74 3.80 -0.96 -2.94
C PRO A 74 4.94 -1.97 -3.00
N ARG A 75 6.11 -1.58 -3.52
CA ARG A 75 7.26 -2.46 -3.73
C ARG A 75 8.02 -2.80 -2.44
N TYR A 76 7.89 -1.99 -1.39
CA TYR A 76 8.73 -2.12 -0.20
C TYR A 76 8.22 -3.15 0.80
N ALA A 77 9.15 -3.73 1.56
CA ALA A 77 8.86 -4.73 2.57
C ALA A 77 8.05 -4.15 3.74
N LYS A 78 8.33 -2.91 4.16
CA LYS A 78 7.58 -2.24 5.23
C LYS A 78 6.10 -2.04 4.88
N THR A 79 5.81 -1.63 3.65
CA THR A 79 4.44 -1.52 3.11
C THR A 79 3.74 -2.88 3.09
N LEU A 80 4.45 -3.93 2.67
CA LEU A 80 3.93 -5.31 2.73
C LEU A 80 3.57 -5.71 4.16
N ALA A 81 4.45 -5.43 5.14
CA ALA A 81 4.20 -5.80 6.53
C ALA A 81 2.99 -5.07 7.10
N SER A 82 2.91 -3.76 6.88
CA SER A 82 1.76 -2.93 7.23
C SER A 82 0.46 -3.44 6.60
N GLY A 83 0.47 -3.72 5.29
CA GLY A 83 -0.69 -4.24 4.56
C GLY A 83 -1.15 -5.62 5.04
N VAL A 84 -0.22 -6.54 5.34
CA VAL A 84 -0.58 -7.87 5.89
C VAL A 84 -1.23 -7.75 7.26
N ASN A 85 -0.77 -6.82 8.09
CA ASN A 85 -1.37 -6.61 9.40
C ASN A 85 -2.76 -5.99 9.29
N LEU A 86 -2.95 -4.97 8.45
CA LEU A 86 -4.29 -4.41 8.17
C LEU A 86 -5.24 -5.49 7.63
N PHE A 87 -4.78 -6.29 6.66
CA PHE A 87 -5.57 -7.37 6.07
C PHE A 87 -6.08 -8.38 7.11
N LYS A 88 -5.21 -8.78 8.05
CA LYS A 88 -5.56 -9.71 9.12
C LYS A 88 -6.43 -9.06 10.19
N GLN A 89 -6.06 -7.87 10.66
CA GLN A 89 -6.76 -7.13 11.72
C GLN A 89 -8.21 -6.85 11.35
N TYR A 90 -8.46 -6.39 10.12
CA TYR A 90 -9.79 -6.04 9.63
C TYR A 90 -10.50 -7.18 8.88
N GLN A 91 -9.92 -8.39 8.86
CA GLN A 91 -10.48 -9.60 8.22
C GLN A 91 -10.93 -9.38 6.76
N LEU A 92 -10.14 -8.61 6.02
CA LEU A 92 -10.44 -8.19 4.66
C LEU A 92 -10.50 -9.39 3.70
N ASP A 93 -11.39 -9.32 2.72
CA ASP A 93 -11.37 -10.21 1.56
C ASP A 93 -10.21 -9.86 0.63
N CYS A 94 -10.01 -8.55 0.39
CA CYS A 94 -8.99 -8.02 -0.51
C CYS A 94 -8.41 -6.71 0.03
N PHE A 95 -7.10 -6.55 -0.11
CA PHE A 95 -6.37 -5.33 0.21
C PHE A 95 -5.42 -4.99 -0.94
N PHE A 96 -5.52 -3.76 -1.44
CA PHE A 96 -4.71 -3.25 -2.54
C PHE A 96 -3.99 -1.97 -2.13
N VAL A 97 -2.71 -1.86 -2.47
CA VAL A 97 -1.97 -0.59 -2.45
C VAL A 97 -1.43 -0.35 -3.85
N VAL A 98 -1.80 0.79 -4.44
CA VAL A 98 -1.44 1.13 -5.82
C VAL A 98 -0.79 2.50 -5.90
N SER A 99 0.25 2.62 -6.70
CA SER A 99 0.87 3.90 -7.04
C SER A 99 0.84 4.10 -8.55
N ASN A 100 0.89 5.35 -8.98
CA ASN A 100 1.00 5.65 -10.41
C ASN A 100 2.37 5.21 -10.95
N CYS A 101 2.41 4.84 -12.24
CA CYS A 101 3.67 4.68 -12.94
C CYS A 101 4.19 6.05 -13.44
N PRO A 102 5.51 6.20 -13.67
CA PRO A 102 6.07 7.40 -14.29
C PRO A 102 5.33 7.77 -15.59
N GLY A 103 5.10 9.07 -15.79
CA GLY A 103 4.36 9.59 -16.95
C GLY A 103 2.84 9.67 -16.79
N ARG A 104 2.29 9.24 -15.64
CA ARG A 104 0.85 9.37 -15.30
C ARG A 104 0.58 10.43 -14.22
N SER A 105 1.53 11.31 -13.90
CA SER A 105 1.42 12.31 -12.81
C SER A 105 0.18 13.21 -12.90
N ALA A 106 -0.26 13.58 -14.12
CA ALA A 106 -1.48 14.39 -14.31
C ALA A 106 -2.78 13.71 -13.81
N PHE A 107 -2.74 12.39 -13.58
CA PHE A 107 -3.83 11.58 -13.05
C PHE A 107 -3.63 11.18 -11.59
N ASN A 108 -2.62 11.76 -10.91
CA ASN A 108 -2.37 11.49 -9.51
C ASN A 108 -3.47 12.08 -8.63
N MET A 109 -4.33 11.20 -8.10
CA MET A 109 -5.45 11.60 -7.24
C MET A 109 -4.97 12.19 -5.91
N VAL A 110 -3.80 11.75 -5.43
CA VAL A 110 -3.20 12.29 -4.22
C VAL A 110 -2.87 13.77 -4.45
N GLU A 111 -2.19 14.11 -5.54
CA GLU A 111 -1.86 15.50 -5.88
C GLU A 111 -3.10 16.38 -6.04
N ARG A 112 -4.17 15.87 -6.68
CA ARG A 112 -5.44 16.60 -6.81
C ARG A 112 -6.05 16.93 -5.45
N ARG A 113 -5.97 16.02 -4.49
CA ARG A 113 -6.51 16.28 -3.15
C ARG A 113 -5.63 17.18 -2.31
N MET A 114 -4.31 17.15 -2.53
CA MET A 114 -3.37 18.03 -1.85
C MET A 114 -3.52 19.50 -2.25
N ALA A 115 -3.92 19.80 -3.49
CA ALA A 115 -4.02 21.16 -4.00
C ALA A 115 -4.85 22.14 -3.12
N PRO A 116 -6.12 21.84 -2.74
CA PRO A 116 -6.88 22.72 -1.86
C PRO A 116 -6.26 22.83 -0.46
N LEU A 117 -5.68 21.75 0.07
CA LEU A 117 -5.03 21.76 1.39
C LEU A 117 -3.79 22.65 1.41
N SER A 118 -2.99 22.63 0.34
CA SER A 118 -1.79 23.47 0.21
C SER A 118 -2.12 24.95 0.01
N ASN A 119 -3.27 25.28 -0.59
CA ASN A 119 -3.70 26.66 -0.75
C ASN A 119 -3.87 27.35 0.61
N GLU A 120 -4.49 26.66 1.57
CA GLU A 120 -4.75 27.16 2.92
C GLU A 120 -3.47 27.33 3.75
N LEU A 121 -2.37 26.70 3.36
CA LEU A 121 -1.07 26.91 3.97
C LEU A 121 -0.37 28.17 3.45
N ALA A 122 -0.84 28.76 2.36
CA ALA A 122 -0.17 29.90 1.74
C ALA A 122 -0.25 31.13 2.66
N GLY A 123 0.91 31.53 3.20
CA GLY A 123 1.00 32.65 4.14
C GLY A 123 0.66 32.31 5.58
N LEU A 124 0.41 31.02 5.90
CA LEU A 124 0.22 30.57 7.27
C LEU A 124 1.53 30.68 8.06
N ILE A 125 1.48 31.35 9.21
CA ILE A 125 2.60 31.46 10.14
C ILE A 125 2.23 30.70 11.40
N LEU A 126 2.96 29.63 11.69
CA LEU A 126 2.78 28.83 12.90
C LEU A 126 3.71 29.34 14.02
N PRO A 127 3.22 29.44 15.26
CA PRO A 127 4.06 29.81 16.39
C PRO A 127 5.00 28.65 16.75
N HIS A 128 6.31 28.85 16.57
CA HIS A 128 7.33 27.83 16.89
C HIS A 128 7.72 27.78 18.38
N ASP A 129 7.38 28.81 19.14
CA ASP A 129 7.82 29.07 20.52
C ASP A 129 6.65 29.58 21.40
N TYR A 130 5.43 29.10 21.14
CA TYR A 130 4.21 29.55 21.81
C TYR A 130 4.32 29.57 23.36
N PHE A 131 5.03 28.60 23.95
CA PHE A 131 5.25 28.49 25.39
C PHE A 131 6.61 29.05 25.86
N GLY A 132 7.35 29.71 24.97
CA GLY A 132 8.72 30.18 25.18
C GLY A 132 9.73 29.48 24.27
N THR A 133 10.94 30.06 24.19
CA THR A 133 12.01 29.51 23.37
C THR A 133 12.55 28.21 23.97
N HIS A 134 12.62 27.18 23.14
CA HIS A 134 13.27 25.90 23.43
C HIS A 134 14.65 25.80 22.77
N LEU A 135 15.11 26.89 22.14
CA LEU A 135 16.34 26.96 21.36
C LEU A 135 17.37 27.89 22.02
N ASP A 136 18.65 27.55 21.89
CA ASP A 136 19.77 28.45 22.20
C ASP A 136 20.01 29.47 21.05
N ASP A 137 20.98 30.38 21.26
CA ASP A 137 21.37 31.38 20.25
C ASP A 137 21.92 30.77 18.94
N ASN A 138 22.28 29.48 18.93
CA ASN A 138 22.72 28.74 17.76
C ASN A 138 21.59 27.94 17.10
N GLY A 139 20.37 27.97 17.63
CA GLY A 139 19.23 27.21 17.14
C GLY A 139 19.22 25.74 17.56
N ASN A 140 19.99 25.35 18.58
CA ASN A 140 19.96 23.99 19.13
C ASN A 140 18.89 23.87 20.21
N THR A 141 18.19 22.73 20.25
CA THR A 141 17.21 22.42 21.30
C THR A 141 17.90 22.31 22.66
N VAL A 142 17.50 23.16 23.61
CA VAL A 142 17.95 23.13 25.02
C VAL A 142 16.91 22.54 25.96
N ASP A 143 15.64 22.54 25.56
CA ASP A 143 14.52 21.94 26.31
C ASP A 143 13.63 21.11 25.37
N GLU A 144 13.88 19.80 25.34
CA GLU A 144 13.14 18.85 24.49
C GLU A 144 11.66 18.75 24.88
N GLN A 145 11.34 18.89 26.17
CA GLN A 145 9.95 18.81 26.65
C GLN A 145 9.16 20.06 26.26
N LEU A 146 9.80 21.24 26.28
CA LEU A 146 9.23 22.46 25.76
C LEU A 146 9.11 22.43 24.23
N GLU A 147 10.08 21.86 23.52
CA GLU A 147 10.02 21.64 22.06
C GLU A 147 8.80 20.79 21.67
N ILE A 148 8.59 19.64 22.32
CA ILE A 148 7.44 18.76 22.07
C ILE A 148 6.12 19.51 22.29
N ARG A 149 6.01 20.30 23.37
CA ARG A 149 4.81 21.10 23.65
C ARG A 149 4.58 22.20 22.62
N ASN A 150 5.64 22.87 22.17
CA ASN A 150 5.56 23.89 21.12
C ASN A 150 5.13 23.28 19.78
N PHE A 151 5.70 22.13 19.38
CA PHE A 151 5.28 21.42 18.18
C PHE A 151 3.85 20.90 18.25
N LYS A 152 3.41 20.41 19.42
CA LYS A 152 2.00 20.08 19.64
C LYS A 152 1.11 21.28 19.39
N ARG A 153 1.42 22.44 19.96
CA ARG A 153 0.61 23.64 19.74
C ARG A 153 0.59 24.08 18.27
N ALA A 154 1.74 24.05 17.59
CA ALA A 154 1.81 24.37 16.17
C ALA A 154 0.96 23.40 15.33
N GLY A 155 1.00 22.10 15.64
CA GLY A 155 0.18 21.08 15.00
C GLY A 155 -1.31 21.22 15.28
N GLU A 156 -1.70 21.58 16.50
CA GLU A 156 -3.09 21.88 16.86
C GLU A 156 -3.61 23.12 16.11
N CYS A 157 -2.83 24.21 16.03
CA CYS A 157 -3.18 25.39 15.22
C CYS A 157 -3.42 25.00 13.75
N LEU A 158 -2.56 24.15 13.20
CA LEU A 158 -2.72 23.68 11.82
C LEU A 158 -3.95 22.78 11.66
N ALA A 159 -4.25 21.94 12.65
CA ALA A 159 -5.47 21.14 12.66
C ALA A 159 -6.73 22.01 12.70
N GLU A 160 -6.73 23.09 13.49
CA GLU A 160 -7.83 24.07 13.54
C GLU A 160 -8.11 24.64 12.14
N VAL A 161 -7.08 25.11 11.43
CA VAL A 161 -7.21 25.64 10.06
C VAL A 161 -7.83 24.62 9.12
N TRP A 162 -7.32 23.38 9.12
CA TRP A 162 -7.82 22.37 8.21
C TRP A 162 -9.20 21.83 8.58
N ASN A 163 -9.60 21.84 9.86
CA ASN A 163 -10.94 21.43 10.28
C ASN A 163 -12.04 22.41 9.85
N GLU A 164 -11.70 23.65 9.53
CA GLU A 164 -12.66 24.63 8.98
C GLU A 164 -12.96 24.40 7.49
N LEU A 165 -12.18 23.53 6.82
CA LEU A 165 -12.31 23.29 5.40
C LEU A 165 -13.42 22.30 5.06
N THR A 166 -14.10 22.62 3.97
CA THR A 166 -14.98 21.71 3.25
C THR A 166 -14.49 21.59 1.82
N ILE A 167 -14.19 20.38 1.38
CA ILE A 167 -13.72 20.11 0.02
C ILE A 167 -14.74 19.19 -0.66
N ASP A 168 -15.28 19.63 -1.80
CA ASP A 168 -16.33 18.94 -2.55
C ASP A 168 -17.58 18.63 -1.72
N SER A 169 -17.96 19.53 -0.81
CA SER A 169 -19.06 19.35 0.16
C SER A 169 -18.83 18.29 1.23
N TYR A 170 -17.58 17.81 1.39
CA TYR A 170 -17.20 16.92 2.47
C TYR A 170 -16.31 17.64 3.50
N PRO A 171 -16.53 17.41 4.80
CA PRO A 171 -15.69 17.99 5.83
C PRO A 171 -14.28 17.40 5.78
N VAL A 172 -13.32 18.21 6.20
CA VAL A 172 -11.97 17.77 6.52
C VAL A 172 -11.90 17.54 8.03
N ALA A 173 -11.51 16.33 8.43
CA ALA A 173 -11.19 15.98 9.80
C ALA A 173 -9.68 15.99 9.97
N CYS A 174 -9.17 16.80 10.88
CA CYS A 174 -7.74 16.93 11.13
C CYS A 174 -7.44 16.87 12.62
N GLN A 175 -6.37 16.18 12.99
CA GLN A 175 -5.88 16.16 14.36
C GLN A 175 -4.35 16.10 14.43
N TYR A 176 -3.81 16.67 15.50
CA TYR A 176 -2.43 16.40 15.91
C TYR A 176 -2.34 15.03 16.59
N VAL A 177 -1.33 14.25 16.23
CA VAL A 177 -1.04 12.98 16.89
C VAL A 177 0.23 13.13 17.72
N GLU A 178 0.13 12.78 19.00
CA GLU A 178 1.26 12.83 19.91
C GLU A 178 2.31 11.76 19.54
N PRO A 179 3.62 12.08 19.70
CA PRO A 179 4.67 11.09 19.51
C PRO A 179 4.46 9.88 20.40
N VAL A 180 4.49 8.69 19.82
CA VAL A 180 4.42 7.45 20.60
C VAL A 180 5.76 7.22 21.28
N ASP A 181 5.74 6.94 22.59
CA ASP A 181 6.96 6.60 23.33
C ASP A 181 7.63 5.37 22.69
N LYS A 182 8.88 5.53 22.24
CA LYS A 182 9.67 4.48 21.57
C LYS A 182 9.87 3.20 22.41
N LYS A 183 9.51 3.22 23.69
CA LYS A 183 9.58 2.07 24.60
C LYS A 183 8.35 1.15 24.51
N ASP A 184 7.21 1.67 24.04
CA ASP A 184 5.96 0.91 23.93
C ASP A 184 5.73 0.34 22.50
N SER A 185 6.54 0.75 21.52
CA SER A 185 6.50 0.26 20.13
C SER A 185 7.30 -1.04 19.92
N SER A 186 7.09 -2.05 20.76
CA SER A 186 7.82 -3.33 20.68
C SER A 186 7.39 -4.24 19.51
N SER A 187 6.54 -3.78 18.60
CA SER A 187 6.10 -4.55 17.43
C SER A 187 6.43 -3.83 16.11
N SER A 188 7.71 -3.56 15.86
CA SER A 188 8.13 -3.10 14.53
C SER A 188 7.58 -4.04 13.46
N LEU A 189 6.86 -3.47 12.49
CA LEU A 189 6.23 -4.21 11.40
C LEU A 189 7.30 -4.83 10.49
N ASN A 190 7.74 -6.05 10.80
CA ASN A 190 8.82 -6.71 10.08
C ASN A 190 8.30 -7.75 9.09
N ALA A 191 8.44 -7.49 7.79
CA ALA A 191 8.03 -8.43 6.74
C ALA A 191 8.74 -9.79 6.82
N ASN A 192 9.90 -9.88 7.48
CA ASN A 192 10.65 -11.12 7.64
C ASN A 192 10.01 -12.09 8.64
N THR A 193 9.12 -11.61 9.52
CA THR A 193 8.41 -12.47 10.49
C THR A 193 7.17 -13.13 9.88
N ILE A 194 6.74 -12.67 8.69
CA ILE A 194 5.58 -13.19 8.00
C ILE A 194 5.93 -14.55 7.37
N ASP A 195 5.05 -15.53 7.57
CA ASP A 195 5.21 -16.85 6.97
C ASP A 195 5.30 -16.77 5.43
N LEU A 196 6.39 -17.28 4.88
CA LEU A 196 6.67 -17.23 3.44
C LEU A 196 5.67 -18.05 2.63
N HIS A 197 5.15 -19.15 3.19
CA HIS A 197 4.14 -19.96 2.50
C HIS A 197 2.80 -19.21 2.41
N TRP A 198 2.39 -18.57 3.50
CA TRP A 198 1.25 -17.66 3.51
C TRP A 198 1.42 -16.54 2.47
N LEU A 199 2.59 -15.88 2.42
CA LEU A 199 2.86 -14.84 1.41
C LEU A 199 2.72 -15.37 -0.03
N GLN A 200 3.21 -16.57 -0.32
CA GLN A 200 3.08 -17.16 -1.67
C GLN A 200 1.61 -17.38 -2.08
N ILE A 201 0.74 -17.72 -1.13
CA ILE A 201 -0.69 -17.98 -1.38
C ILE A 201 -1.50 -16.68 -1.47
N HIS A 202 -1.17 -15.70 -0.63
CA HIS A 202 -2.02 -14.52 -0.39
C HIS A 202 -1.54 -13.26 -1.08
N VAL A 203 -0.27 -13.17 -1.46
CA VAL A 203 0.33 -11.91 -1.91
C VAL A 203 0.79 -12.00 -3.36
N ARG A 204 0.47 -10.94 -4.12
CA ARG A 204 1.17 -10.58 -5.36
C ARG A 204 1.67 -9.16 -5.21
N GLN A 205 2.98 -9.00 -5.29
CA GLN A 205 3.63 -7.70 -5.12
C GLN A 205 4.46 -7.41 -6.37
N SER A 206 4.27 -6.23 -6.93
CA SER A 206 4.99 -5.72 -8.08
C SER A 206 5.59 -4.34 -7.77
N GLN A 207 6.13 -3.66 -8.78
CA GLN A 207 6.72 -2.33 -8.62
C GLN A 207 5.67 -1.27 -8.22
N TYR A 208 4.44 -1.37 -8.75
CA TYR A 208 3.38 -0.36 -8.59
C TYR A 208 2.09 -0.90 -7.96
N LEU A 209 2.01 -2.20 -7.64
CA LEU A 209 0.83 -2.80 -7.04
C LEU A 209 1.19 -3.84 -5.98
N LEU A 210 0.53 -3.75 -4.83
CA LEU A 210 0.48 -4.79 -3.81
C LEU A 210 -0.95 -5.31 -3.74
N GLN A 211 -1.13 -6.61 -3.90
CA GLN A 211 -2.41 -7.31 -3.75
C GLN A 211 -2.29 -8.34 -2.62
N ILE A 212 -3.17 -8.26 -1.62
CA ILE A 212 -3.31 -9.25 -0.55
C ILE A 212 -4.75 -9.75 -0.56
N ILE A 213 -4.95 -11.04 -0.82
CA ILE A 213 -6.28 -11.57 -1.15
C ILE A 213 -6.55 -12.86 -0.37
N LYS A 214 -7.76 -13.05 0.17
CA LYS A 214 -8.17 -14.30 0.84
C LYS A 214 -8.02 -15.51 -0.08
N CYS A 215 -7.77 -16.68 0.50
CA CYS A 215 -7.79 -17.95 -0.23
C CYS A 215 -9.07 -18.74 0.10
N ASN A 216 -9.36 -19.77 -0.70
CA ASN A 216 -10.55 -20.60 -0.51
C ASN A 216 -10.39 -21.66 0.60
N ASN A 217 -9.21 -21.75 1.22
CA ASN A 217 -8.98 -22.71 2.30
C ASN A 217 -9.50 -22.15 3.63
N LEU A 218 -10.61 -22.70 4.12
CA LEU A 218 -11.24 -22.30 5.39
C LEU A 218 -10.39 -22.56 6.64
N LYS A 219 -9.33 -23.40 6.53
CA LYS A 219 -8.33 -23.53 7.61
C LYS A 219 -7.35 -22.36 7.65
N CYS A 220 -7.30 -21.55 6.60
CA CYS A 220 -6.37 -20.42 6.45
C CYS A 220 -7.08 -19.07 6.50
N CYS A 221 -8.22 -18.92 5.80
CA CYS A 221 -9.02 -17.71 5.77
C CYS A 221 -10.46 -17.97 6.23
N THR A 222 -11.09 -16.94 6.79
CA THR A 222 -12.54 -16.94 7.01
C THR A 222 -13.29 -16.97 5.68
N GLN A 223 -14.59 -17.27 5.74
CA GLN A 223 -15.46 -17.23 4.57
C GLN A 223 -15.41 -15.84 3.89
N TRP A 224 -15.51 -15.84 2.56
CA TRP A 224 -15.63 -14.63 1.77
C TRP A 224 -16.86 -13.83 2.20
N GLN A 225 -16.68 -12.54 2.42
CA GLN A 225 -17.76 -11.60 2.72
C GLN A 225 -18.39 -11.03 1.44
N THR A 226 -17.64 -11.04 0.35
CA THR A 226 -18.02 -10.52 -0.97
C THR A 226 -18.12 -11.63 -2.02
N SER A 227 -18.68 -11.30 -3.18
CA SER A 227 -18.66 -12.14 -4.37
C SER A 227 -17.33 -12.07 -5.15
N TYR A 228 -16.27 -11.48 -4.58
CA TYR A 228 -14.99 -11.27 -5.27
C TYR A 228 -14.45 -12.55 -5.92
N SER A 229 -14.46 -13.67 -5.19
CA SER A 229 -13.98 -14.97 -5.69
C SER A 229 -14.80 -15.54 -6.85
N LYS A 230 -16.01 -15.03 -7.09
CA LYS A 230 -16.85 -15.37 -8.25
C LYS A 230 -16.54 -14.48 -9.46
N VAL A 231 -16.20 -13.21 -9.22
CA VAL A 231 -15.87 -12.23 -10.26
C VAL A 231 -14.45 -12.42 -10.77
N ILE A 232 -13.52 -12.73 -9.87
CA ILE A 232 -12.10 -12.95 -10.16
C ILE A 232 -11.70 -14.33 -9.63
N PRO A 233 -12.02 -15.42 -10.35
CA PRO A 233 -11.75 -16.78 -9.88
C PRO A 233 -10.26 -17.06 -9.66
N GLN A 234 -9.39 -16.42 -10.44
CA GLN A 234 -7.93 -16.48 -10.30
C GLN A 234 -7.38 -15.73 -9.08
N ARG A 235 -8.27 -15.09 -8.31
CA ARG A 235 -8.03 -14.24 -7.13
C ARG A 235 -7.26 -12.97 -7.41
N PHE A 236 -6.17 -12.99 -8.15
CA PHE A 236 -5.36 -11.78 -8.38
C PHE A 236 -5.77 -11.09 -9.67
N LEU A 237 -5.68 -9.76 -9.69
CA LEU A 237 -5.92 -8.98 -10.89
C LEU A 237 -4.91 -9.38 -11.99
N PRO A 238 -5.38 -9.67 -13.21
CA PRO A 238 -4.50 -10.00 -14.31
C PRO A 238 -3.70 -8.76 -14.74
N SER A 239 -2.48 -8.99 -15.23
CA SER A 239 -1.66 -7.91 -15.82
C SER A 239 -2.43 -7.25 -16.98
N PRO A 240 -2.40 -5.92 -17.13
CA PRO A 240 -2.94 -5.25 -18.30
C PRO A 240 -2.06 -5.57 -19.50
N PHE A 241 -2.65 -6.13 -20.54
CA PHE A 241 -2.01 -6.39 -21.83
C PHE A 241 -2.67 -5.54 -22.91
N PRO A 242 -1.89 -5.03 -23.88
CA PRO A 242 -2.47 -4.45 -25.08
C PRO A 242 -2.97 -5.58 -25.98
N PHE A 243 -4.12 -5.37 -26.59
CA PHE A 243 -4.71 -6.29 -27.57
C PHE A 243 -4.84 -5.61 -28.92
N LYS A 244 -4.81 -6.42 -29.97
CA LYS A 244 -5.14 -6.00 -31.34
C LYS A 244 -6.19 -6.94 -31.93
N VAL A 245 -7.01 -6.39 -32.79
CA VAL A 245 -8.03 -7.15 -33.53
C VAL A 245 -7.53 -7.33 -34.96
N SER A 246 -7.55 -8.58 -35.43
CA SER A 246 -7.16 -8.95 -36.79
C SER A 246 -8.27 -9.77 -37.47
N SER A 247 -8.09 -10.08 -38.75
CA SER A 247 -8.98 -11.01 -39.47
C SER A 247 -9.04 -12.40 -38.83
N ASN A 248 -8.02 -12.78 -38.04
CA ASN A 248 -7.95 -14.06 -37.32
C ASN A 248 -8.46 -13.96 -35.87
N GLY A 249 -9.07 -12.83 -35.48
CA GLY A 249 -9.58 -12.59 -34.13
C GLY A 249 -8.68 -11.70 -33.28
N ILE A 250 -8.87 -11.78 -31.97
CA ILE A 250 -8.18 -10.95 -30.96
C ILE A 250 -6.87 -11.65 -30.54
N SER A 251 -5.79 -10.88 -30.47
CA SER A 251 -4.50 -11.35 -29.96
C SER A 251 -3.81 -10.30 -29.10
N ILE A 252 -2.86 -10.75 -28.28
CA ILE A 252 -1.98 -9.84 -27.53
C ILE A 252 -1.10 -9.09 -28.53
N ALA A 253 -1.07 -7.77 -28.41
CA ALA A 253 -0.20 -6.91 -29.18
C ALA A 253 1.17 -6.80 -28.51
N GLU A 254 2.22 -6.58 -29.32
CA GLU A 254 3.50 -6.17 -28.76
C GLU A 254 3.41 -4.72 -28.28
N LEU A 255 4.24 -4.34 -27.31
CA LEU A 255 4.29 -2.95 -26.87
C LEU A 255 4.70 -1.99 -27.99
N SER A 256 5.36 -2.45 -29.05
CA SER A 256 5.71 -1.66 -30.24
C SER A 256 4.57 -1.52 -31.26
N ASP A 257 3.49 -2.31 -31.12
CA ASP A 257 2.40 -2.33 -32.09
C ASP A 257 1.55 -1.06 -32.00
N LYS A 258 1.44 -0.32 -33.12
CA LYS A 258 0.66 0.92 -33.19
C LYS A 258 -0.84 0.71 -32.97
N ASP A 259 -1.35 -0.47 -33.33
CA ASP A 259 -2.77 -0.82 -33.20
C ASP A 259 -3.09 -1.47 -31.85
N GLY A 260 -2.07 -1.70 -31.00
CA GLY A 260 -2.23 -2.28 -29.68
C GLY A 260 -2.94 -1.32 -28.72
N ARG A 261 -4.01 -1.80 -28.07
CA ARG A 261 -4.77 -1.01 -27.09
C ARG A 261 -4.95 -1.78 -25.80
N PHE A 262 -4.72 -1.12 -24.67
CA PHE A 262 -5.13 -1.64 -23.38
C PHE A 262 -6.66 -1.57 -23.28
N VAL A 263 -7.24 -2.65 -22.79
CA VAL A 263 -8.68 -2.81 -22.58
C VAL A 263 -8.99 -2.82 -21.07
N ASP A 264 -10.25 -2.53 -20.72
CA ASP A 264 -10.71 -2.47 -19.33
C ASP A 264 -10.58 -3.81 -18.59
N LEU A 265 -10.72 -3.81 -17.27
CA LEU A 265 -10.58 -5.03 -16.47
C LEU A 265 -11.56 -6.14 -16.88
N TYR A 266 -12.83 -5.83 -17.12
CA TYR A 266 -13.84 -6.84 -17.41
C TYR A 266 -13.61 -7.50 -18.78
N GLN A 267 -13.21 -6.72 -19.78
CA GLN A 267 -12.76 -7.24 -21.08
C GLN A 267 -11.54 -8.14 -20.90
N ARG A 268 -10.57 -7.77 -20.06
CA ARG A 268 -9.41 -8.65 -19.77
C ARG A 268 -9.81 -9.96 -19.09
N LEU A 269 -10.74 -9.93 -18.15
CA LEU A 269 -11.25 -11.13 -17.50
C LEU A 269 -11.96 -12.07 -18.50
N GLN A 270 -12.64 -11.51 -19.52
CA GLN A 270 -13.23 -12.32 -20.61
C GLN A 270 -12.18 -12.89 -21.56
N LEU A 271 -11.04 -12.22 -21.72
CA LEU A 271 -9.92 -12.62 -22.56
C LEU A 271 -8.86 -13.44 -21.82
N ASP A 272 -9.12 -13.88 -20.57
CA ASP A 272 -8.15 -14.59 -19.72
C ASP A 272 -7.56 -15.84 -20.41
N ASN A 273 -8.34 -16.51 -21.27
CA ASN A 273 -7.90 -17.67 -22.04
C ASN A 273 -6.83 -17.36 -23.11
N ILE A 274 -6.64 -16.09 -23.45
CA ILE A 274 -5.64 -15.61 -24.43
C ILE A 274 -4.40 -15.08 -23.70
N LEU A 275 -4.50 -14.78 -22.40
CA LEU A 275 -3.39 -14.27 -21.60
C LEU A 275 -2.29 -15.33 -21.42
N PRO A 276 -1.03 -14.91 -21.23
CA PRO A 276 0.05 -15.86 -20.97
C PRO A 276 -0.26 -16.69 -19.72
N THR A 277 -0.07 -18.00 -19.80
CA THR A 277 -0.27 -18.93 -18.67
C THR A 277 0.75 -18.75 -17.53
N VAL A 278 1.71 -17.84 -17.69
CA VAL A 278 2.79 -17.59 -16.73
C VAL A 278 2.34 -16.50 -15.75
N ASN A 279 2.69 -16.66 -14.46
CA ASN A 279 2.47 -15.67 -13.39
C ASN A 279 3.27 -14.39 -13.64
N VAL A 280 2.86 -13.59 -14.62
CA VAL A 280 3.46 -12.29 -14.91
C VAL A 280 3.09 -11.29 -13.81
N PRO A 281 4.00 -10.37 -13.46
CA PRO A 281 3.66 -9.27 -12.56
C PRO A 281 2.59 -8.37 -13.17
N TYR A 282 1.80 -7.71 -12.33
CA TYR A 282 0.72 -6.83 -12.79
C TYR A 282 1.23 -5.66 -13.63
N ASP A 283 2.45 -5.17 -13.38
CA ASP A 283 3.09 -4.10 -14.14
C ASP A 283 4.09 -4.63 -15.17
N TYR A 284 3.86 -5.85 -15.67
CA TYR A 284 4.73 -6.48 -16.68
C TYR A 284 5.01 -5.53 -17.83
N ASN A 285 4.00 -4.88 -18.38
CA ASN A 285 4.11 -4.00 -19.55
C ASN A 285 4.68 -2.60 -19.26
N CYS A 286 5.15 -2.32 -18.03
CA CYS A 286 5.78 -1.05 -17.70
C CYS A 286 7.27 -1.04 -18.09
N PRO A 287 7.76 -0.05 -18.86
CA PRO A 287 9.17 0.02 -19.28
C PRO A 287 10.17 -0.05 -18.10
N SER A 288 9.82 0.56 -16.97
CA SER A 288 10.65 0.56 -15.75
C SER A 288 10.87 -0.82 -15.14
N VAL A 289 10.05 -1.83 -15.49
CA VAL A 289 10.10 -3.17 -14.92
C VAL A 289 10.82 -4.15 -15.85
N GLN A 290 10.81 -3.89 -17.16
CA GLN A 290 11.28 -4.82 -18.20
C GLN A 290 12.71 -5.34 -17.96
N GLY A 291 13.67 -4.47 -17.64
CA GLY A 291 15.07 -4.84 -17.38
C GLY A 291 15.29 -5.69 -16.12
N GLU A 292 14.27 -5.80 -15.27
CA GLU A 292 14.36 -6.41 -13.95
C GLU A 292 13.57 -7.73 -13.84
N LEU A 293 12.70 -8.02 -14.81
CA LEU A 293 11.81 -9.20 -14.83
C LEU A 293 12.56 -10.50 -14.54
N GLN A 294 13.63 -10.78 -15.28
CA GLN A 294 14.39 -12.03 -15.14
C GLN A 294 15.06 -12.14 -13.78
N LYS A 295 15.66 -11.04 -13.28
CA LYS A 295 16.39 -11.03 -12.00
C LYS A 295 15.46 -11.16 -10.79
N ARG A 296 14.21 -10.75 -10.95
CA ARG A 296 13.22 -10.65 -9.87
C ARG A 296 12.16 -11.76 -9.90
N THR A 297 12.18 -12.62 -10.91
CA THR A 297 11.30 -13.78 -11.02
C THR A 297 11.95 -15.04 -10.43
N CYS A 298 11.19 -15.79 -9.63
CA CYS A 298 11.65 -17.06 -9.11
C CYS A 298 11.80 -18.08 -10.24
N PRO A 299 12.96 -18.73 -10.43
CA PRO A 299 13.16 -19.71 -11.51
C PRO A 299 12.46 -21.05 -11.26
N VAL A 300 11.91 -21.27 -10.05
CA VAL A 300 11.25 -22.54 -9.68
C VAL A 300 9.74 -22.47 -9.87
N CYS A 301 9.10 -21.42 -9.33
CA CYS A 301 7.64 -21.27 -9.37
C CYS A 301 7.16 -20.11 -10.28
N CYS A 302 8.09 -19.43 -10.96
CA CYS A 302 7.82 -18.30 -11.85
C CYS A 302 7.11 -17.09 -11.18
N LEU A 303 7.11 -17.01 -9.85
CA LEU A 303 6.54 -15.88 -9.14
C LEU A 303 7.48 -14.67 -9.19
N TYR A 304 6.96 -13.51 -9.59
CA TYR A 304 7.68 -12.24 -9.55
C TYR A 304 7.72 -11.63 -8.14
N HIS A 305 8.80 -10.90 -7.84
CA HIS A 305 8.95 -10.11 -6.62
C HIS A 305 9.44 -8.69 -6.92
N PRO A 306 9.08 -7.67 -6.14
CA PRO A 306 9.46 -6.28 -6.43
C PRO A 306 10.96 -6.00 -6.31
N SER A 307 11.75 -6.89 -5.68
CA SER A 307 13.19 -6.71 -5.51
C SER A 307 13.93 -8.06 -5.54
N VAL A 308 15.22 -7.99 -5.86
CA VAL A 308 16.12 -9.16 -5.83
C VAL A 308 16.20 -9.73 -4.41
N ALA A 309 16.21 -8.88 -3.37
CA ALA A 309 16.20 -9.30 -1.98
C ALA A 309 14.93 -10.11 -1.63
N ALA A 310 13.75 -9.62 -2.04
CA ALA A 310 12.49 -10.33 -1.84
C ALA A 310 12.47 -11.68 -2.58
N MET A 311 12.96 -11.73 -3.82
CA MET A 311 13.10 -12.97 -4.60
C MET A 311 14.05 -13.97 -3.92
N LYS A 312 15.23 -13.51 -3.46
CA LYS A 312 16.19 -14.35 -2.73
C LYS A 312 15.58 -14.91 -1.43
N ARG A 313 14.81 -14.10 -0.71
CA ARG A 313 14.07 -14.54 0.48
C ARG A 313 13.02 -15.60 0.11
N HIS A 314 12.24 -15.38 -0.95
CA HIS A 314 11.26 -16.36 -1.42
C HIS A 314 11.89 -17.69 -1.85
N LYS A 315 13.05 -17.66 -2.52
CA LYS A 315 13.78 -18.88 -2.92
C LYS A 315 14.03 -19.86 -1.79
N ARG A 316 14.08 -19.39 -0.53
CA ARG A 316 14.20 -20.26 0.65
C ARG A 316 13.09 -21.30 0.71
N LEU A 317 11.86 -20.98 0.25
CA LEU A 317 10.72 -21.92 0.18
C LEU A 317 11.02 -23.18 -0.62
N HIS A 318 11.84 -23.05 -1.67
CA HIS A 318 12.17 -24.15 -2.58
C HIS A 318 13.39 -24.95 -2.11
N SER A 319 14.01 -24.54 -1.01
CA SER A 319 15.13 -25.29 -0.42
C SER A 319 14.62 -26.47 0.41
N SER A 320 15.28 -27.63 0.26
CA SER A 320 14.99 -28.83 1.07
C SER A 320 15.17 -28.60 2.57
N LYS A 321 16.02 -27.64 2.96
CA LYS A 321 16.25 -27.21 4.34
C LYS A 321 15.01 -26.54 4.93
N TYR A 322 14.37 -25.63 4.19
CA TYR A 322 13.16 -24.95 4.64
C TYR A 322 11.98 -25.91 4.82
N LEU A 323 11.82 -26.90 3.94
CA LEU A 323 10.79 -27.94 4.10
C LEU A 323 10.98 -28.78 5.38
N LYS A 324 12.23 -29.00 5.78
CA LYS A 324 12.56 -29.67 7.07
C LYS A 324 12.31 -28.75 8.26
N GLU A 325 12.68 -27.48 8.15
CA GLU A 325 12.43 -26.45 9.18
C GLU A 325 10.93 -26.20 9.37
N GLN A 326 10.13 -26.12 8.31
CA GLN A 326 8.66 -26.03 8.34
C GLN A 326 8.03 -27.21 9.10
N LYS A 327 8.43 -28.44 8.78
CA LYS A 327 7.96 -29.63 9.53
C LYS A 327 8.33 -29.56 11.00
N ALA A 328 9.53 -29.08 11.32
CA ALA A 328 9.97 -28.88 12.70
C ALA A 328 9.23 -27.73 13.42
N VAL A 329 8.88 -26.64 12.71
CA VAL A 329 8.12 -25.50 13.24
C VAL A 329 6.65 -25.89 13.46
N ILE A 330 6.04 -26.68 12.57
CA ILE A 330 4.68 -27.22 12.77
C ILE A 330 4.66 -28.13 13.99
N LEU A 331 5.62 -29.07 14.11
CA LEU A 331 5.78 -29.90 15.31
C LEU A 331 6.09 -29.06 16.57
N LYS A 332 6.83 -27.95 16.45
CA LYS A 332 7.09 -27.04 17.57
C LYS A 332 5.86 -26.23 17.95
N ARG A 333 5.04 -25.75 17.02
CA ARG A 333 3.79 -25.04 17.31
C ARG A 333 2.76 -25.93 17.98
N GLU A 334 2.70 -27.21 17.61
CA GLU A 334 1.89 -28.21 18.32
C GLU A 334 2.38 -28.47 19.76
N LYS A 335 3.70 -28.30 20.00
CA LYS A 335 4.31 -28.43 21.33
C LYS A 335 4.34 -27.11 22.14
N GLN A 336 4.33 -25.95 21.49
CA GLN A 336 4.43 -24.62 22.12
C GLN A 336 3.10 -24.09 22.65
N VAL A 337 1.96 -24.73 22.35
CA VAL A 337 0.70 -24.54 23.10
C VAL A 337 0.84 -25.02 24.56
N GLN A 338 1.91 -25.75 24.91
CA GLN A 338 2.12 -26.29 26.25
C GLN A 338 3.25 -25.67 27.09
N VAL A 339 4.12 -24.80 26.56
CA VAL A 339 5.22 -24.23 27.37
C VAL A 339 5.58 -22.82 26.86
N ILE A 340 5.00 -21.80 27.50
CA ILE A 340 5.48 -20.42 27.43
C ILE A 340 6.40 -20.24 28.63
N ASP A 341 7.72 -20.17 28.41
CA ASP A 341 8.57 -19.21 29.14
C ASP A 341 10.00 -19.08 28.59
N SER A 342 10.46 -17.84 28.58
CA SER A 342 11.85 -17.33 28.58
C SER A 342 12.73 -17.37 27.31
N ASN A 343 12.87 -16.15 26.74
CA ASN A 343 14.08 -15.32 26.57
C ASN A 343 15.17 -15.48 25.49
N ASP A 344 15.44 -14.30 24.90
CA ASP A 344 16.72 -13.66 24.49
C ASP A 344 17.52 -14.28 23.34
N SER A 345 18.25 -13.56 22.48
CA SER A 345 18.38 -12.16 22.02
C SER A 345 19.53 -12.22 20.99
N GLU A 346 19.55 -11.42 19.91
CA GLU A 346 20.76 -10.80 19.34
C GLU A 346 20.54 -10.13 17.97
N SER A 347 21.41 -9.15 17.76
CA SER A 347 21.43 -8.00 16.84
C SER A 347 21.97 -8.24 15.44
N GLY A 348 21.74 -7.29 14.52
CA GLY A 348 22.52 -7.13 13.30
C GLY A 348 22.00 -6.03 12.35
N GLU A 349 22.79 -4.98 12.16
CA GLU A 349 22.61 -3.80 11.29
C GLU A 349 22.65 -4.13 9.79
N GLU A 350 22.10 -3.26 8.91
CA GLU A 350 22.68 -2.96 7.58
C GLU A 350 22.03 -1.77 6.84
N ASN A 351 22.80 -1.19 5.91
CA ASN A 351 22.81 0.19 5.38
C ASN A 351 21.89 0.53 4.18
N GLN A 352 21.65 1.84 3.99
CA GLN A 352 21.30 2.60 2.77
C GLN A 352 22.35 2.43 1.65
N ASP A 353 22.17 2.71 0.36
CA ASP A 353 21.11 3.16 -0.55
C ASP A 353 21.65 2.83 -1.97
N ASP A 354 20.82 2.83 -3.02
CA ASP A 354 21.29 3.19 -4.37
C ASP A 354 20.13 3.63 -5.29
N ILE A 355 20.32 4.83 -5.85
CA ILE A 355 19.43 5.56 -6.77
C ILE A 355 19.70 5.10 -8.21
N ALA A 356 18.65 4.89 -9.01
CA ALA A 356 18.78 4.61 -10.44
C ALA A 356 18.04 5.64 -11.30
N THR A 357 18.79 6.18 -12.25
CA THR A 357 18.53 7.30 -13.18
C THR A 357 17.47 6.99 -14.23
N GLN A 358 16.67 8.01 -14.56
CA GLN A 358 15.66 8.00 -15.63
C GLN A 358 16.32 8.04 -17.01
N ASN A 359 15.90 7.16 -17.92
CA ASN A 359 16.06 7.34 -19.37
C ASN A 359 14.67 7.34 -20.02
N GLN A 360 14.37 8.47 -20.68
CA GLN A 360 13.15 8.70 -21.44
C GLN A 360 13.12 7.83 -22.69
N MET A 361 12.11 6.97 -22.81
CA MET A 361 11.66 6.40 -24.08
C MET A 361 10.17 6.61 -24.22
N ASN A 362 9.79 7.10 -25.39
CA ASN A 362 8.46 7.60 -25.77
C ASN A 362 7.33 6.65 -25.36
N ILE A 363 6.46 7.17 -24.49
CA ILE A 363 5.36 6.47 -23.83
C ILE A 363 4.22 6.29 -24.85
N ILE A 364 4.03 5.04 -25.29
CA ILE A 364 2.68 4.56 -25.57
C ILE A 364 1.92 4.68 -24.26
N ASN A 365 0.85 5.49 -24.25
CA ASN A 365 -0.11 5.71 -23.16
C ASN A 365 0.10 4.70 -22.01
N GLY A 366 0.85 5.11 -20.96
CA GLY A 366 1.42 4.17 -19.98
C GLY A 366 0.38 3.17 -19.45
N ALA A 367 0.76 1.91 -19.20
CA ALA A 367 -0.20 0.87 -18.82
C ALA A 367 -1.23 1.38 -17.76
N PRO A 368 -2.54 1.15 -17.93
CA PRO A 368 -3.58 1.72 -17.06
C PRO A 368 -3.63 0.98 -15.72
N LEU A 369 -2.62 1.17 -14.88
CA LEU A 369 -2.47 0.38 -13.66
C LEU A 369 -3.57 0.69 -12.64
N ILE A 370 -3.91 1.98 -12.49
CA ILE A 370 -4.90 2.48 -11.53
C ILE A 370 -6.30 2.46 -12.11
N GLU A 371 -6.49 2.90 -13.36
CA GLU A 371 -7.83 2.99 -13.97
C GLU A 371 -8.54 1.62 -13.95
N ASN A 372 -7.78 0.55 -14.21
CA ASN A 372 -8.25 -0.83 -14.13
C ASN A 372 -8.69 -1.31 -12.73
N ILE A 373 -8.14 -0.73 -11.66
CA ILE A 373 -8.55 -1.06 -10.30
C ILE A 373 -9.87 -0.36 -9.98
N PHE A 374 -10.12 0.81 -10.58
CA PHE A 374 -11.39 1.51 -10.44
C PHE A 374 -12.51 0.91 -11.30
N ASP A 375 -12.19 0.35 -12.46
CA ASP A 375 -13.15 -0.45 -13.24
C ASP A 375 -13.76 -1.58 -12.39
N PHE A 376 -13.02 -2.14 -11.44
CA PHE A 376 -13.55 -3.16 -10.52
C PHE A 376 -14.62 -2.61 -9.55
N LEU A 377 -14.56 -1.33 -9.20
CA LEU A 377 -15.45 -0.71 -8.22
C LEU A 377 -16.75 -0.18 -8.85
N ALA A 378 -16.75 0.07 -10.15
CA ALA A 378 -17.91 0.45 -10.96
C ALA A 378 -18.65 -0.80 -11.48
#